data_AF-A0A5D0VCH5-F1
#
_entry.id   AF-A0A5D0VCH5-F1
#
_cell.length_a   1.000
_cell.length_b   1.000
_cell.length_c   1.000
_cell.angle_alpha   90.00
_cell.angle_beta   90.00
_cell.angle_gamma   90.00
#
_symmetry.space_group_name_H-M   'P 1'
#
loop_
_entity.id
_entity.type
_entity.pdbx_description
1 polymer ?
#
loop_
_entity_poly.entity_id
_entity_poly.type
_entity_poly.pdbx_seq_one_letter_code
_entity_poly.pdbx_strand_id
1 'polypeptide(L)'
;MGLISLSACETVDARLQASVEQAALTEATKHFPQYPADCRRKERSGVRNGDPLDVALIRTDNALGRQNDRIRRCSGWYDELKAGFKGE
;
A
#
# COMPACT_ATOMS: atom_id res chain seq x y z
N MET A 1 -22.09 50.45 19.98
CA MET A 1 -21.24 49.71 19.02
C MET A 1 -20.86 48.38 19.66
N GLY A 2 -21.48 47.26 19.27
CA GLY A 2 -21.21 45.97 19.92
C GLY A 2 -21.94 44.77 19.33
N LEU A 3 -22.12 44.71 18.00
CA LEU A 3 -22.86 43.63 17.33
C LEU A 3 -22.09 42.92 16.20
N ILE A 4 -20.80 43.21 16.00
CA ILE A 4 -20.04 42.69 14.84
C ILE A 4 -19.22 41.42 15.16
N SER A 5 -19.03 41.07 16.45
CA SER A 5 -18.07 40.03 16.84
C SER A 5 -18.64 38.61 17.01
N LEU A 6 -19.97 38.41 16.96
CA LEU A 6 -20.60 37.09 17.20
C LEU A 6 -20.85 36.28 15.92
N SER A 7 -21.07 36.93 14.77
CA SER A 7 -21.30 36.22 13.48
C SER A 7 -20.04 35.58 12.90
N ALA A 8 -18.86 36.08 13.30
CA ALA A 8 -17.58 35.58 12.80
C ALA A 8 -17.20 34.21 13.42
N CYS A 9 -17.58 33.92 14.67
CA CYS A 9 -17.31 32.62 15.29
C CYS A 9 -18.26 31.52 14.79
N GLU A 10 -19.56 31.81 14.68
CA GLU A 10 -20.54 30.84 14.15
C GLU A 10 -20.20 30.38 12.73
N THR A 11 -19.66 31.28 11.90
CA THR A 11 -19.24 30.97 10.54
C THR A 11 -17.93 30.18 10.48
N VAL A 12 -17.04 30.34 11.46
CA VAL A 12 -15.81 29.54 11.58
C VAL A 12 -16.14 28.12 12.03
N ASP A 13 -16.99 27.97 13.05
CA ASP A 13 -17.40 26.66 13.57
C ASP A 13 -18.15 25.85 12.50
N ALA A 14 -19.07 26.49 11.76
CA ALA A 14 -19.79 25.84 10.66
C ALA A 14 -18.84 25.40 9.52
N ARG A 15 -17.83 26.21 9.17
CA ARG A 15 -16.81 25.84 8.17
C ARG A 15 -15.91 24.71 8.64
N LEU A 16 -15.56 24.70 9.92
CA LEU A 16 -14.77 23.63 10.52
C LEU A 16 -15.56 22.32 10.52
N GLN A 17 -16.83 22.34 10.95
CA GLN A 17 -17.71 21.17 10.91
C GLN A 17 -17.86 20.61 9.49
N ALA A 18 -18.15 21.46 8.50
CA ALA A 18 -18.25 21.02 7.10
C ALA A 18 -16.93 20.41 6.59
N SER A 19 -15.78 20.96 7.02
CA SER A 19 -14.45 20.45 6.64
C SER A 19 -14.16 19.10 7.29
N VAL A 20 -14.55 18.91 8.55
CA VAL A 20 -14.42 17.64 9.28
C VAL A 20 -15.35 16.57 8.70
N GLU A 21 -16.59 16.91 8.38
CA GLU A 21 -17.53 15.99 7.72
C GLU A 21 -17.01 15.53 6.36
N GLN A 22 -16.49 16.47 5.54
CA GLN A 22 -15.89 16.15 4.25
C GLN A 22 -14.65 15.26 4.39
N ALA A 23 -13.80 15.52 5.40
CA ALA A 23 -12.64 14.68 5.70
C ALA A 23 -13.06 13.28 6.18
N ALA A 24 -14.08 13.18 7.03
CA ALA A 24 -14.60 11.90 7.53
C ALA A 24 -15.21 11.06 6.42
N LEU A 25 -15.95 11.66 5.48
CA LEU A 25 -16.47 10.98 4.30
C LEU A 25 -15.33 10.47 3.40
N THR A 26 -14.30 11.29 3.19
CA THR A 26 -13.12 10.89 2.41
C THR A 26 -12.40 9.71 3.07
N GLU A 27 -12.20 9.74 4.38
CA GLU A 27 -11.57 8.67 5.14
C GLU A 27 -12.41 7.38 5.11
N ALA A 28 -13.73 7.48 5.27
CA ALA A 28 -14.65 6.35 5.22
C ALA A 28 -14.66 5.65 3.84
N THR A 29 -14.25 6.35 2.77
CA THR A 29 -14.12 5.77 1.43
C THR A 29 -12.75 5.13 1.16
N LYS A 30 -11.77 5.23 2.07
CA LYS A 30 -10.46 4.58 1.92
C LYS A 30 -10.60 3.07 2.08
N HIS A 31 -10.77 2.37 0.96
CA HIS A 31 -10.73 0.92 0.92
C HIS A 31 -9.27 0.46 0.83
N PHE A 32 -8.85 -0.43 1.73
CA PHE A 32 -7.54 -1.04 1.62
C PHE A 32 -7.53 -1.97 0.39
N PRO A 33 -6.69 -1.72 -0.62
CA PRO A 33 -6.65 -2.54 -1.81
C PRO A 33 -6.24 -3.96 -1.44
N GLN A 34 -6.79 -4.93 -2.16
CA GLN A 34 -6.43 -6.32 -1.97
C GLN A 34 -4.95 -6.52 -2.29
N TYR A 35 -4.25 -7.25 -1.43
CA TYR A 35 -2.86 -7.63 -1.68
C TYR A 35 -2.75 -8.40 -3.00
N PRO A 36 -1.80 -8.07 -3.90
CA PRO A 36 -1.72 -8.75 -5.19
C PRO A 36 -1.58 -10.26 -5.03
N ALA A 37 -2.39 -11.01 -5.77
CA ALA A 37 -2.52 -12.45 -5.57
C ALA A 37 -1.19 -13.20 -5.80
N ASP A 38 -0.33 -12.70 -6.69
CA ASP A 38 0.96 -13.29 -6.97
C ASP A 38 1.93 -13.14 -5.79
N CYS A 39 1.79 -12.09 -4.98
CA CYS A 39 2.68 -11.81 -3.85
C CYS A 39 2.59 -12.84 -2.71
N ARG A 40 1.58 -13.73 -2.72
CA ARG A 40 1.48 -14.88 -1.80
C ARG A 40 2.09 -16.17 -2.36
N ARG A 41 2.48 -16.18 -3.64
CA ARG A 41 3.02 -17.38 -4.29
C ARG A 41 4.41 -17.71 -3.75
N LYS A 42 4.72 -19.01 -3.69
CA LYS A 42 6.06 -19.53 -3.39
C LYS A 42 6.75 -19.91 -4.69
N GLU A 43 8.05 -19.62 -4.80
CA GLU A 43 8.87 -20.16 -5.88
C GLU A 43 9.32 -21.58 -5.54
N ARG A 44 9.55 -22.38 -6.58
CA ARG A 44 10.20 -23.70 -6.50
C ARG A 44 11.46 -23.63 -7.35
N SER A 45 12.53 -24.27 -6.87
CA SER A 45 13.81 -24.33 -7.60
C SER A 45 13.69 -25.05 -8.94
N GLY A 46 12.79 -26.03 -9.04
CA GLY A 46 12.65 -26.86 -10.24
C GLY A 46 13.77 -27.91 -10.40
N VAL A 47 14.59 -28.09 -9.37
CA VAL A 47 15.60 -29.17 -9.29
C VAL A 47 14.89 -30.52 -9.29
N ARG A 48 15.48 -31.49 -10.00
CA ARG A 48 15.01 -32.87 -10.12
C ARG A 48 16.08 -33.83 -9.60
N ASN A 49 15.64 -35.00 -9.15
CA ASN A 49 16.56 -36.07 -8.78
C ASN A 49 17.39 -36.49 -10.01
N GLY A 50 18.70 -36.59 -9.82
CA GLY A 50 19.65 -36.91 -10.89
C GLY A 50 20.09 -35.72 -11.74
N ASP A 51 19.63 -34.49 -11.46
CA ASP A 51 20.23 -33.31 -12.09
C ASP A 51 21.73 -33.23 -11.71
N PRO A 52 22.63 -32.96 -12.67
CA PRO A 52 24.00 -32.55 -12.37
C PRO A 52 24.02 -31.35 -11.40
N LEU A 53 25.04 -31.27 -10.53
CA LEU A 53 25.08 -30.27 -9.46
C LEU A 53 25.11 -28.83 -9.99
N ASP A 54 25.80 -28.59 -11.10
CA ASP A 54 25.83 -27.30 -11.80
C ASP A 54 24.44 -26.92 -12.34
N VAL A 55 23.73 -27.86 -12.95
CA VAL A 55 22.34 -27.66 -13.42
C VAL A 55 21.40 -27.39 -12.24
N ALA A 56 21.55 -28.11 -11.14
CA ALA A 56 20.76 -27.91 -9.93
C ALA A 56 20.99 -26.51 -9.33
N LEU A 57 22.24 -26.03 -9.32
CA LEU A 57 22.60 -24.68 -8.89
C LEU A 57 21.96 -23.62 -9.80
N ILE A 58 22.11 -23.73 -11.12
CA ILE A 58 21.53 -22.80 -12.10
C ILE A 58 20.00 -22.71 -11.95
N ARG A 59 19.31 -23.84 -11.79
CA ARG A 59 17.85 -23.86 -11.59
C ARG A 59 17.44 -23.16 -10.29
N THR A 60 18.19 -23.41 -9.22
CA THR A 60 17.95 -22.78 -7.92
C THR A 60 18.15 -21.27 -8.00
N ASP A 61 19.23 -20.81 -8.64
CA ASP A 61 19.51 -19.38 -8.79
C ASP A 61 18.46 -18.67 -9.66
N ASN A 62 18.03 -19.30 -10.74
CA ASN A 62 16.92 -18.79 -11.55
C ASN A 62 15.62 -18.64 -10.74
N ALA A 63 15.33 -19.59 -9.84
CA ALA A 63 14.17 -19.49 -8.96
C ALA A 63 14.33 -18.40 -7.90
N LEU A 64 15.53 -18.22 -7.36
CA LEU A 64 15.86 -17.14 -6.46
C LEU A 64 15.69 -15.77 -7.14
N GLY A 65 16.15 -15.62 -8.38
CA GLY A 65 15.94 -14.43 -9.20
C GLY A 65 14.46 -14.07 -9.34
N ARG A 66 13.62 -15.04 -9.75
CA ARG A 66 12.16 -14.86 -9.83
C ARG A 66 11.53 -14.47 -8.49
N GLN A 67 12.00 -15.06 -7.39
CA GLN A 67 11.51 -14.75 -6.06
C GLN A 67 11.89 -13.31 -5.65
N ASN A 68 13.15 -12.92 -5.88
CA ASN A 68 13.65 -11.59 -5.57
C ASN A 68 12.93 -10.51 -6.38
N ASP A 69 12.67 -10.75 -7.66
CA ASP A 69 11.91 -9.84 -8.51
C ASP A 69 10.47 -9.68 -8.02
N ARG A 70 9.84 -10.77 -7.56
CA ARG A 70 8.53 -10.69 -6.92
C ARG A 70 8.59 -9.90 -5.62
N ILE A 71 9.55 -10.17 -4.74
CA ILE A 71 9.70 -9.45 -3.47
C ILE A 71 9.82 -7.95 -3.73
N ARG A 72 10.69 -7.55 -4.67
CA ARG A 72 10.88 -6.13 -5.03
C ARG A 72 9.59 -5.45 -5.49
N ARG A 73 8.82 -6.11 -6.36
CA ARG A 73 7.52 -5.58 -6.82
C ARG A 73 6.50 -5.49 -5.69
N CYS A 74 6.39 -6.53 -4.87
CA CYS A 74 5.41 -6.61 -3.79
C CYS A 74 5.73 -5.64 -2.65
N SER A 75 7.01 -5.41 -2.35
CA SER A 75 7.43 -4.38 -1.39
C SER A 75 7.15 -2.98 -1.94
N GLY A 76 7.46 -2.72 -3.22
CA GLY A 76 7.17 -1.43 -3.85
C GLY A 76 5.69 -1.08 -3.81
N TRP A 77 4.82 -2.04 -4.14
CA TRP A 77 3.37 -1.88 -4.00
C TRP A 77 2.94 -1.52 -2.57
N TYR A 78 3.54 -2.18 -1.56
CA TYR A 78 3.23 -1.90 -0.17
C TYR A 78 3.73 -0.52 0.27
N ASP A 79 4.90 -0.10 -0.19
CA ASP A 79 5.47 1.20 0.12
C ASP A 79 4.64 2.34 -0.51
N GLU A 80 4.19 2.18 -1.76
CA GLU A 80 3.24 3.08 -2.42
C GLU A 80 1.92 3.17 -1.65
N LEU A 81 1.39 2.01 -1.23
CA LEU A 81 0.16 1.97 -0.45
C LEU A 81 0.33 2.70 0.89
N LYS A 82 1.42 2.43 1.59
CA LYS A 82 1.75 3.07 2.87
C LYS A 82 1.94 4.58 2.72
N ALA A 83 2.52 5.05 1.61
CA ALA A 83 2.66 6.48 1.33
C ALA A 83 1.29 7.14 1.17
N GLY A 84 0.39 6.55 0.38
CA GLY A 84 -0.99 7.06 0.22
C GLY A 84 -1.81 7.07 1.51
N PHE A 85 -1.54 6.12 2.43
CA PHE A 85 -2.21 6.09 3.74
C PHE A 85 -1.63 7.06 4.77
N LYS A 86 -0.34 7.43 4.65
CA LYS A 86 0.29 8.36 5.61
C LYS A 86 -0.20 9.79 5.51
N GLY A 87 -0.91 10.14 4.43
CA GLY A 87 -1.41 11.49 4.19
C GLY A 87 -0.26 12.46 3.94
N GLU A 88 -0.13 12.94 2.70
CA GLU A 88 0.34 14.31 2.52
C GLU A 88 -0.83 15.27 2.80
#